data_AF-A0A1G3KQK2-F1
#
_entry.id   AF-A0A1G3KQK2-F1
#
_cell.length_a   1.000
_cell.length_b   1.000
_cell.length_c   1.000
_cell.angle_alpha   90.00
_cell.angle_beta   90.00
_cell.angle_gamma   90.00
#
_symmetry.space_group_name_H-M   'P 1'
#
loop_
_entity.id
_entity.type
_entity.pdbx_description
1 polymer ?
#
loop_
_entity_poly.entity_id
_entity_poly.type
_entity_poly.pdbx_seq_one_letter_code
_entity_poly.pdbx_strand_id
1 'polypeptide(L)'
;MDNWVFEYLRLYFNKEAQEKMLAAVDKYLEWNQKAVKQKVKLDKEIDYFGGQVSFKTAAGTKGTVNVTFYTRFFSQSPSRHQFLIRISSIKTDSYNTIEINQIYLDYDQVSKLRKAFDIKSHRKNFTKIIKERVKKATDFQ
;
A
#
# COMPACT_ATOMS: atom_id res chain seq x y z
N MET A 1 -9.96 10.82 20.77
CA MET A 1 -9.37 9.70 20.00
C MET A 1 -7.91 10.01 19.91
N ASP A 2 -7.08 9.25 20.60
CA ASP A 2 -5.63 9.43 20.50
C ASP A 2 -5.18 8.93 19.13
N ASN A 3 -4.64 9.84 18.32
CA ASN A 3 -4.03 9.48 17.05
C ASN A 3 -2.79 8.63 17.38
N TRP A 4 -2.88 7.32 17.14
CA TRP A 4 -1.74 6.43 17.26
C TRP A 4 -0.69 6.83 16.22
N VAL A 5 0.28 7.64 16.63
CA VAL A 5 1.43 7.99 15.80
C VAL A 5 2.34 6.78 15.72
N PHE A 6 2.51 6.23 14.52
CA PHE A 6 3.45 5.15 14.28
C PHE A 6 4.87 5.71 14.18
N GLU A 7 5.78 5.20 15.01
CA GLU A 7 7.22 5.44 14.86
C GLU A 7 7.77 4.66 13.66
N TYR A 8 7.28 3.43 13.46
CA TYR A 8 7.49 2.72 12.20
C TYR A 8 6.35 1.77 11.87
N LEU A 9 6.22 1.50 10.57
CA LEU A 9 5.37 0.46 10.00
C LEU A 9 6.19 -0.32 8.96
N ARG A 10 6.28 -1.64 9.13
CA ARG A 10 6.97 -2.55 8.21
C ARG A 10 5.97 -3.56 7.67
N LEU A 11 5.91 -3.64 6.35
CA LEU A 11 5.10 -4.62 5.64
C LEU A 11 5.94 -5.84 5.32
N TYR A 12 5.37 -7.01 5.55
CA TYR A 12 5.94 -8.31 5.25
C TYR A 12 5.00 -9.08 4.33
N PHE A 13 5.54 -9.50 3.20
CA PHE A 13 4.84 -10.33 2.23
C PHE A 13 5.54 -11.68 2.14
N ASN A 14 4.77 -12.76 2.31
CA ASN A 14 5.21 -14.09 1.90
C ASN A 14 5.28 -14.17 0.36
N LYS A 15 5.77 -15.28 -0.19
CA LYS A 15 5.95 -15.44 -1.64
C LYS A 15 4.64 -15.22 -2.41
N GLU A 16 3.54 -15.82 -1.95
CA GLU A 16 2.22 -15.67 -2.57
C GLU A 16 1.75 -14.21 -2.58
N ALA A 17 1.88 -13.50 -1.46
CA ALA A 17 1.51 -12.09 -1.36
C ALA A 17 2.38 -11.18 -2.23
N GLN A 18 3.66 -11.52 -2.42
CA GLN A 18 4.53 -10.81 -3.37
C GLN A 18 4.06 -11.03 -4.81
N GLU A 19 3.73 -12.26 -5.17
CA GLU A 19 3.20 -12.61 -6.50
C GLU A 19 1.87 -11.89 -6.77
N LYS A 20 0.95 -11.88 -5.79
CA LYS A 20 -0.32 -11.14 -5.90
C LYS A 20 -0.13 -9.62 -5.98
N MET A 21 0.78 -9.05 -5.17
CA MET A 21 1.12 -7.63 -5.28
C MET A 21 1.70 -7.30 -6.66
N LEU A 22 2.58 -8.14 -7.19
CA LEU A 22 3.18 -7.96 -8.52
C LEU A 22 2.13 -8.04 -9.63
N ALA A 23 1.24 -9.03 -9.55
CA ALA A 23 0.13 -9.18 -10.47
C ALA A 23 -0.84 -7.98 -10.42
N ALA A 24 -1.12 -7.45 -9.23
CA ALA A 24 -1.95 -6.27 -9.07
C ALA A 24 -1.29 -5.01 -9.68
N VAL A 25 0.02 -4.86 -9.49
CA VAL A 25 0.82 -3.78 -10.10
C VAL A 25 0.81 -3.89 -11.63
N ASP A 26 0.99 -5.09 -12.19
CA ASP A 26 0.86 -5.32 -13.63
C ASP A 26 -0.50 -4.93 -14.17
N LYS A 27 -1.54 -5.37 -13.46
CA LYS A 27 -2.92 -5.10 -13.86
C LYS A 27 -3.22 -3.61 -13.87
N TYR A 28 -2.74 -2.88 -12.88
CA TYR A 28 -2.83 -1.44 -12.85
C TYR A 28 -2.15 -0.79 -14.05
N LEU A 29 -0.92 -1.18 -14.39
CA LEU A 29 -0.18 -0.59 -15.51
C LEU A 29 -0.89 -0.83 -16.85
N GLU A 30 -1.42 -2.04 -17.05
CA GLU A 30 -2.26 -2.42 -18.20
C GLU A 30 -3.53 -1.54 -18.27
N TRP A 31 -4.27 -1.45 -17.17
CA TRP A 31 -5.51 -0.67 -17.10
C TRP A 31 -5.26 0.83 -17.26
N ASN A 32 -4.17 1.36 -16.73
CA ASN A 32 -3.83 2.77 -16.86
C ASN A 32 -3.61 3.13 -18.32
N GLN A 33 -2.85 2.33 -19.07
CA GLN A 33 -2.63 2.56 -20.50
C GLN A 33 -3.95 2.55 -21.29
N LYS A 34 -4.84 1.59 -20.99
CA LYS A 34 -6.16 1.50 -21.63
C LYS A 34 -7.06 2.69 -21.28
N ALA A 35 -7.14 3.04 -20.00
CA ALA A 35 -8.00 4.12 -19.50
C ALA A 35 -7.58 5.49 -20.05
N VAL A 36 -6.26 5.78 -20.08
CA VAL A 36 -5.72 7.02 -20.66
C VAL A 36 -6.02 7.10 -22.15
N LYS A 37 -5.83 5.99 -22.90
CA LYS A 37 -6.14 5.95 -24.34
C LYS A 37 -7.62 6.21 -24.62
N GLN A 38 -8.50 5.70 -23.77
CA GLN A 38 -9.95 5.83 -23.92
C GLN A 38 -10.52 7.09 -23.26
N LYS A 39 -9.71 7.85 -22.51
CA LYS A 39 -10.12 9.03 -21.73
C LYS A 39 -11.30 8.72 -20.80
N VAL A 40 -11.25 7.59 -20.11
CA VAL A 40 -12.32 7.15 -19.19
C VAL A 40 -11.89 7.27 -17.74
N LYS A 41 -12.84 7.56 -16.84
CA LYS A 41 -12.64 7.40 -15.40
C LYS A 41 -13.15 6.03 -14.97
N LEU A 42 -12.33 5.31 -14.23
CA LEU A 42 -12.66 4.02 -13.64
C LEU A 42 -12.30 4.00 -12.17
N ASP A 43 -13.13 3.31 -11.39
CA ASP A 43 -12.84 2.98 -10.02
C ASP A 43 -13.16 1.51 -9.79
N LYS A 44 -12.13 0.67 -9.70
CA LYS A 44 -12.30 -0.78 -9.75
C LYS A 44 -11.28 -1.50 -8.90
N GLU A 45 -11.76 -2.45 -8.10
CA GLU A 45 -10.90 -3.37 -7.36
C GLU A 45 -10.04 -4.20 -8.32
N ILE A 46 -8.78 -4.40 -7.96
CA ILE A 46 -7.84 -5.24 -8.70
C ILE A 46 -7.75 -6.61 -8.02
N ASP A 47 -7.33 -6.63 -6.76
CA ASP A 47 -7.16 -7.86 -5.98
C ASP A 47 -7.03 -7.55 -4.47
N TYR A 48 -7.15 -8.59 -3.64
CA TYR A 48 -6.85 -8.55 -2.22
C TYR A 48 -6.02 -9.76 -1.78
N PHE A 49 -5.14 -9.57 -0.79
CA PHE A 49 -4.27 -10.64 -0.30
C PHE A 49 -3.83 -10.42 1.14
N GLY A 50 -3.54 -11.54 1.83
CA GLY A 50 -3.02 -11.52 3.18
C GLY A 50 -1.55 -11.14 3.24
N GLY A 51 -1.14 -10.50 4.33
CA GLY A 51 0.26 -10.31 4.68
C GLY A 51 0.40 -9.92 6.15
N GLN A 52 1.58 -9.45 6.52
CA GLN A 52 1.89 -9.09 7.90
C GLN A 52 2.36 -7.65 8.00
N VAL A 53 1.95 -6.98 9.07
CA VAL A 53 2.43 -5.65 9.44
C VAL A 53 3.08 -5.76 10.80
N SER A 54 4.35 -5.35 10.89
CA SER A 54 4.98 -5.05 12.17
C SER A 54 5.01 -3.54 12.39
N PHE A 55 4.61 -3.12 13.58
CA PHE A 55 4.54 -1.71 13.93
C PHE A 55 5.22 -1.42 15.26
N LYS A 56 5.59 -0.15 15.45
CA LYS A 56 5.89 0.43 16.76
C LYS A 56 5.19 1.78 16.85
N THR A 57 4.49 2.01 17.95
CA THR A 57 3.79 3.27 18.25
C THR A 57 4.75 4.23 18.97
N ALA A 58 4.45 5.52 18.96
CA ALA A 58 5.21 6.53 19.70
C ALA A 58 5.24 6.25 21.21
N ALA A 59 4.18 5.62 21.75
CA ALA A 59 4.10 5.16 23.14
C ALA A 59 4.95 3.90 23.42
N GLY A 60 5.65 3.35 22.41
CA GLY A 60 6.55 2.21 22.56
C GLY A 60 5.90 0.84 22.36
N THR A 61 4.59 0.76 22.12
CA THR A 61 3.88 -0.49 21.82
C THR A 61 4.39 -1.08 20.52
N LYS A 62 4.72 -2.38 20.52
CA LYS A 62 5.18 -3.11 19.33
C LYS A 62 4.29 -4.32 19.09
N GLY A 63 4.05 -4.63 17.83
CA GLY A 63 3.28 -5.82 17.47
C GLY A 63 3.54 -6.25 16.04
N THR A 64 3.22 -7.50 15.75
CA THR A 64 3.11 -8.03 14.40
C THR A 64 1.73 -8.65 14.24
N VAL A 65 0.99 -8.21 13.23
CA VAL A 65 -0.39 -8.63 12.99
C VAL A 65 -0.55 -9.06 11.54
N ASN A 66 -1.41 -10.06 11.32
CA ASN A 66 -1.86 -10.39 9.99
C ASN A 66 -2.88 -9.34 9.53
N VAL A 67 -2.76 -8.91 8.28
CA VAL A 67 -3.63 -7.90 7.66
C VAL A 67 -4.02 -8.35 6.26
N THR A 68 -5.09 -7.76 5.74
CA THR A 68 -5.47 -7.87 4.33
C THR A 68 -5.08 -6.58 3.62
N PHE A 69 -4.37 -6.71 2.50
CA PHE A 69 -4.12 -5.63 1.56
C PHE A 69 -5.19 -5.66 0.48
N TYR A 70 -5.78 -4.50 0.20
CA TYR A 70 -6.72 -4.30 -0.89
C TYR A 70 -6.08 -3.38 -1.91
N THR A 71 -6.09 -3.78 -3.17
CA THR A 71 -5.53 -3.00 -4.28
C THR A 71 -6.61 -2.58 -5.25
N ARG A 72 -6.55 -1.33 -5.71
CA ARG A 72 -7.61 -0.72 -6.51
C ARG A 72 -7.04 0.21 -7.57
N PHE A 73 -7.68 0.22 -8.73
CA PHE A 73 -7.48 1.23 -9.76
C PHE A 73 -8.43 2.39 -9.48
N PHE A 74 -7.91 3.58 -9.25
CA PHE A 74 -8.70 4.76 -8.92
C PHE A 74 -8.39 5.91 -9.89
N SER A 75 -9.42 6.57 -10.42
CA SER A 75 -9.27 7.69 -11.35
C SER A 75 -9.66 9.01 -10.70
N GLN A 76 -8.71 9.96 -10.62
CA GLN A 76 -9.03 11.34 -10.25
C GLN A 76 -9.60 12.10 -11.45
N SER A 77 -8.97 11.93 -12.61
CA SER A 77 -9.38 12.52 -13.88
C SER A 77 -9.28 11.48 -15.02
N PRO A 78 -9.76 11.78 -16.24
CA PRO A 78 -9.59 10.89 -17.39
C PRO A 78 -8.12 10.70 -17.83
N SER A 79 -7.19 11.49 -17.28
CA SER A 79 -5.75 11.46 -17.58
C SER A 79 -4.89 11.11 -16.37
N ARG A 80 -5.46 11.09 -15.16
CA ARG A 80 -4.76 10.79 -13.90
C ARG A 80 -5.45 9.65 -13.18
N HIS A 81 -4.82 8.50 -13.24
CA HIS A 81 -5.20 7.31 -12.49
C HIS A 81 -4.10 6.96 -11.48
N GLN A 82 -4.48 6.29 -10.41
CA GLN A 82 -3.63 5.96 -9.29
C GLN A 82 -3.89 4.53 -8.84
N PHE A 83 -2.82 3.86 -8.42
CA PHE A 83 -2.88 2.58 -7.75
C PHE A 83 -3.06 2.83 -6.26
N LEU A 84 -4.19 2.39 -5.73
CA LEU A 84 -4.55 2.57 -4.34
C LEU A 84 -4.29 1.26 -3.60
N ILE A 85 -3.53 1.34 -2.51
CA ILE A 85 -3.29 0.25 -1.57
C ILE A 85 -3.94 0.62 -0.24
N ARG A 86 -4.92 -0.15 0.21
CA ARG A 86 -5.52 -0.04 1.54
C ARG A 86 -5.10 -1.26 2.36
N ILE A 87 -4.73 -1.03 3.61
CA ILE A 87 -4.47 -2.10 4.57
C ILE A 87 -5.70 -2.20 5.48
N SER A 88 -6.15 -3.42 5.80
CA SER A 88 -7.19 -3.62 6.80
C SER A 88 -6.79 -2.99 8.13
N SER A 89 -7.77 -2.48 8.86
CA SER A 89 -7.58 -1.95 10.21
C SER A 89 -6.92 -2.98 11.15
N ILE A 90 -6.04 -2.53 12.04
CA ILE A 90 -5.38 -3.38 13.03
C ILE A 90 -6.15 -3.29 14.35
N LYS A 91 -6.69 -4.40 14.85
CA LYS A 91 -7.26 -4.46 16.21
C LYS A 91 -6.14 -4.72 17.21
N THR A 92 -5.95 -3.82 18.17
CA THR A 92 -4.92 -3.99 19.22
C THR A 92 -5.49 -4.52 20.53
N ASP A 93 -6.77 -4.28 20.80
CA ASP A 93 -7.54 -4.84 21.91
C ASP A 93 -9.06 -4.76 21.59
N SER A 94 -9.93 -5.03 22.57
CA SER A 94 -11.39 -5.02 22.39
C SER A 94 -11.99 -3.65 22.06
N TYR A 95 -11.27 -2.55 22.25
CA TYR A 95 -11.78 -1.18 22.13
C TYR A 95 -11.01 -0.33 21.11
N ASN A 96 -9.78 -0.72 20.78
CA ASN A 96 -8.87 0.06 19.94
C ASN A 96 -8.67 -0.60 18.57
N THR A 97 -8.96 0.18 17.54
CA THR A 97 -8.71 -0.17 16.14
C THR A 97 -7.83 0.90 15.54
N ILE A 98 -6.70 0.50 14.96
CA ILE A 98 -5.80 1.39 14.25
C ILE A 98 -6.10 1.34 12.77
N GLU A 99 -6.60 2.45 12.24
CA GLU A 99 -6.78 2.67 10.81
C GLU A 99 -5.45 3.06 10.17
N ILE A 100 -5.11 2.40 9.06
CA ILE A 100 -3.93 2.77 8.27
C ILE A 100 -4.41 3.52 7.04
N ASN A 101 -3.89 4.73 6.86
CA ASN A 101 -4.21 5.56 5.71
C ASN A 101 -3.93 4.83 4.39
N GLN A 102 -4.83 5.03 3.44
CA GLN A 102 -4.68 4.48 2.09
C GLN A 102 -3.49 5.13 1.39
N ILE A 103 -2.74 4.32 0.63
CA ILE A 103 -1.58 4.76 -0.12
C ILE A 103 -1.97 4.91 -1.59
N TYR A 104 -1.86 6.12 -2.11
CA TYR A 104 -2.09 6.42 -3.53
C TYR A 104 -0.75 6.52 -4.25
N LEU A 105 -0.56 5.73 -5.29
CA LEU A 105 0.64 5.73 -6.11
C LEU A 105 0.30 6.15 -7.55
N ASP A 106 0.96 7.20 -8.03
CA ASP A 106 0.88 7.61 -9.44
C ASP A 106 1.66 6.62 -10.33
N TYR A 107 1.46 6.71 -11.65
CA TYR A 107 2.05 5.78 -12.63
C TYR A 107 3.58 5.61 -12.50
N ASP A 108 4.33 6.71 -12.26
CA ASP A 108 5.78 6.66 -12.12
C ASP A 108 6.20 5.88 -10.86
N GLN A 109 5.46 6.05 -9.77
CA GLN A 109 5.68 5.36 -8.50
C GLN A 109 5.37 3.88 -8.62
N VAL A 110 4.28 3.53 -9.31
CA VAL A 110 3.92 2.13 -9.55
C VAL A 110 4.94 1.44 -10.45
N SER A 111 5.46 2.15 -11.45
CA SER A 111 6.54 1.64 -12.30
C SER A 111 7.83 1.40 -11.51
N LYS A 112 8.19 2.30 -10.58
CA LYS A 112 9.32 2.09 -9.65
C LYS A 112 9.07 0.92 -8.70
N LEU A 113 7.84 0.79 -8.20
CA LEU A 113 7.42 -0.31 -7.35
C LEU A 113 7.59 -1.64 -8.09
N ARG A 114 7.08 -1.74 -9.32
CA ARG A 114 7.25 -2.92 -10.18
C ARG A 114 8.71 -3.30 -10.31
N LYS A 115 9.56 -2.34 -10.68
CA LYS A 115 11.01 -2.55 -10.78
C LYS A 115 11.63 -3.00 -9.46
N ALA A 116 11.17 -2.49 -8.32
CA ALA A 116 11.68 -2.90 -7.02
C ALA A 116 11.36 -4.38 -6.69
N PHE A 117 10.23 -4.91 -7.18
CA PHE A 117 9.91 -6.33 -7.10
C PHE A 117 10.67 -7.17 -8.13
N ASP A 118 10.89 -6.63 -9.33
CA ASP A 118 11.59 -7.27 -10.46
C ASP A 118 13.11 -7.39 -10.21
N ILE A 119 13.71 -6.37 -9.59
CA ILE A 119 15.16 -6.24 -9.42
C ILE A 119 15.79 -7.28 -8.46
N LYS A 120 15.03 -8.06 -7.68
CA LYS A 120 15.45 -9.26 -6.89
C LYS A 120 14.34 -9.59 -5.85
N SER A 121 13.91 -10.82 -5.62
CA SER A 121 14.64 -11.88 -4.87
C SER A 121 15.40 -11.44 -3.58
N HIS A 122 15.57 -10.16 -3.26
CA HIS A 122 16.42 -9.66 -2.17
C HIS A 122 15.70 -8.57 -1.37
N ARG A 123 14.86 -9.05 -0.44
CA ARG A 123 14.39 -8.57 0.88
C ARG A 123 14.67 -7.15 1.44
N LYS A 124 15.41 -6.21 0.81
CA LYS A 124 15.84 -4.96 1.48
C LYS A 124 15.21 -3.64 1.01
N ASN A 125 14.60 -3.54 -0.18
CA ASN A 125 14.21 -2.24 -0.73
C ASN A 125 12.76 -1.78 -0.44
N PHE A 126 11.85 -2.70 -0.09
CA PHE A 126 10.43 -2.39 0.10
C PHE A 126 10.17 -1.43 1.28
N THR A 127 10.96 -1.54 2.34
CA THR A 127 10.78 -0.75 3.57
C THR A 127 11.09 0.74 3.41
N LYS A 128 11.95 1.14 2.46
CA LYS A 128 12.38 2.54 2.33
C LYS A 128 11.27 3.43 1.74
N ILE A 129 10.61 2.98 0.67
CA ILE A 129 9.57 3.74 -0.03
C ILE A 129 8.36 4.01 0.87
N ILE A 130 7.97 3.02 1.68
CA ILE A 130 6.84 3.17 2.61
C ILE A 130 7.20 4.08 3.79
N LYS A 131 8.41 3.96 4.34
CA LYS A 131 8.86 4.82 5.44
C LYS A 131 8.81 6.31 5.08
N GLU A 132 9.25 6.67 3.87
CA GLU A 132 9.25 8.07 3.42
C GLU A 132 7.82 8.64 3.30
N ARG A 133 6.82 7.81 3.01
CA ARG A 133 5.42 8.24 2.88
C ARG A 133 4.64 8.21 4.18
N VAL A 134 4.86 7.21 5.02
CA VAL A 134 4.30 7.20 6.38
C VAL A 134 4.80 8.42 7.15
N LYS A 135 6.09 8.74 7.03
CA LYS A 135 6.67 9.95 7.64
C LYS A 135 6.01 11.23 7.11
N LYS A 136 5.86 11.39 5.80
CA LYS A 136 5.15 12.55 5.23
C LYS A 136 3.68 12.64 5.66
N ALA A 137 3.00 11.52 5.84
CA ALA A 137 1.61 11.53 6.32
C ALA A 137 1.51 11.88 7.82
N THR A 138 2.59 11.71 8.59
CA THR A 138 2.68 12.10 10.01
C THR A 138 3.21 13.52 10.21
N ASP A 139 4.02 14.04 9.28
CA ASP A 139 4.56 15.42 9.32
C ASP A 139 3.53 16.51 8.89
N PHE A 140 2.33 16.13 8.42
CA PHE A 140 1.26 17.05 7.97
C PHE A 140 0.12 17.23 9.01
N GLN A 141 0.32 16.81 10.25
CA GLN A 141 -0.57 17.06 11.40
C GLN A 141 0.13 17.96 12.42
#